data_AF-G5ID30-F1
#
_entry.id   AF-G5ID30-F1
#
_cell.length_a   1.000
_cell.length_b   1.000
_cell.length_c   1.000
_cell.angle_alpha   90.00
_cell.angle_beta   90.00
_cell.angle_gamma   90.00
#
_symmetry.space_group_name_H-M   'P 1'
#
loop_
_entity.id
_entity.type
_entity.pdbx_description
1 polymer ?
#
loop_
_entity_poly.entity_id
_entity_poly.type
_entity_poly.pdbx_seq_one_letter_code
_entity_poly.pdbx_strand_id
1 'polypeptide(L)'
;MELNNIYNFKNPVKHFLNIDNMIFPADIATFKIDKLDWTEPFNFRIRKDNDKYRTLKMPNVLNLVAAYYHFKDLPEFEDIQCMDWGHKRLSANIDTGDFTSGEYDVQLEDDFNNLCIYDNLIRLDIKEYYGRIYTHKIDSCNHDERYLSNLNCGATNGLLMGNYLSLYFAEKNLADISETLEKQFLQMGVDCNFSYFSDDFYFFVIKKTMRK
;
A
#
# COMPACT_ATOMS: atom_id res chain seq x y z
N MET A 1 -4.33 -8.32 17.14
CA MET A 1 -3.61 -7.34 16.31
C MET A 1 -3.33 -6.09 17.13
N GLU A 2 -2.09 -5.61 17.09
CA GLU A 2 -1.67 -4.38 17.79
C GLU A 2 -1.94 -3.17 16.89
N LEU A 3 -2.78 -2.23 17.35
CA LEU A 3 -3.12 -1.00 16.63
C LEU A 3 -1.87 -0.17 16.35
N ASN A 4 -0.87 -0.19 17.24
CA ASN A 4 0.42 0.49 17.04
C ASN A 4 1.09 0.11 15.71
N ASN A 5 1.03 -1.18 15.35
CA ASN A 5 1.66 -1.71 14.14
C ASN A 5 0.91 -1.28 12.86
N ILE A 6 -0.39 -1.00 12.99
CA ILE A 6 -1.22 -0.44 11.92
C ILE A 6 -0.97 1.07 11.77
N TYR A 7 -0.90 1.80 12.89
CA TYR A 7 -0.85 3.26 12.89
C TYR A 7 0.47 3.82 12.39
N ASN A 8 1.58 3.14 12.71
CA ASN A 8 2.93 3.53 12.32
C ASN A 8 3.65 2.35 11.63
N PHE A 9 3.03 1.85 10.57
CA PHE A 9 3.57 0.72 9.80
C PHE A 9 4.95 1.05 9.21
N LYS A 10 5.89 0.11 9.36
CA LYS A 10 7.32 0.26 9.01
C LYS A 10 8.05 1.40 9.72
N ASN A 11 7.46 1.96 10.78
CA ASN A 11 7.99 3.16 11.41
C ASN A 11 8.41 2.94 12.87
N PRO A 12 9.67 3.27 13.24
CA PRO A 12 10.12 3.14 14.62
C PRO A 12 9.32 3.96 15.63
N VAL A 13 8.56 4.98 15.19
CA VAL A 13 7.68 5.76 16.08
C VAL A 13 6.65 4.90 16.80
N LYS A 14 6.27 3.74 16.24
CA LYS A 14 5.39 2.76 16.91
C LYS A 14 5.90 2.34 18.30
N HIS A 15 7.21 2.44 18.56
CA HIS A 15 7.78 2.10 19.87
C HIS A 15 7.75 3.26 20.89
N PHE A 16 7.37 4.47 20.46
CA PHE A 16 7.32 5.67 21.30
C PHE A 16 5.89 6.14 21.59
N LEU A 17 4.90 5.63 20.88
CA LEU A 17 3.49 5.89 21.09
C LEU A 17 2.81 4.58 21.48
N ASN A 18 2.01 4.60 22.55
CA ASN A 18 1.23 3.44 22.95
C ASN A 18 -0.25 3.72 22.71
N ILE A 19 -0.72 3.42 21.50
CA ILE A 19 -2.13 3.59 21.16
C ILE A 19 -2.99 2.38 21.57
N ASP A 20 -2.38 1.22 21.76
CA ASP A 20 -3.08 -0.02 22.17
C ASP A 20 -3.76 0.15 23.54
N ASN A 21 -3.16 0.92 24.44
CA ASN A 21 -3.68 1.19 25.78
C ASN A 21 -4.50 2.48 25.89
N MET A 22 -4.83 3.15 24.79
CA MET A 22 -5.69 4.33 24.81
C MET A 22 -7.15 3.94 25.08
N ILE A 23 -7.88 4.81 25.78
CA ILE A 23 -9.32 4.63 26.01
C ILE A 23 -10.07 5.17 24.79
N PHE A 24 -10.75 4.26 24.09
CA PHE A 24 -11.62 4.60 22.96
C PHE A 24 -13.10 4.60 23.37
N PRO A 25 -13.98 5.27 22.59
CA PRO A 25 -15.42 5.14 22.77
C PRO A 25 -15.87 3.68 22.75
N ALA A 26 -16.88 3.34 23.55
CA ALA A 26 -17.38 1.96 23.64
C ALA A 26 -17.95 1.44 22.30
N ASP A 27 -18.41 2.34 21.44
CA ASP A 27 -18.92 2.05 20.09
C ASP A 27 -17.83 2.14 19.00
N ILE A 28 -16.53 2.09 19.34
CA ILE A 28 -15.43 2.29 18.35
C ILE A 28 -15.50 1.34 17.15
N ALA A 29 -15.93 0.09 17.34
CA ALA A 29 -16.03 -0.90 16.27
C ALA A 29 -17.14 -0.60 15.25
N THR A 30 -18.11 0.23 15.62
CA THR A 30 -19.25 0.64 14.77
C THR A 30 -19.38 2.16 14.73
N PHE A 31 -18.27 2.87 14.97
CA PHE A 31 -18.27 4.31 15.16
C PHE A 31 -18.70 5.00 13.87
N LYS A 32 -19.77 5.79 13.92
CA LYS A 32 -20.33 6.46 12.74
C LYS A 32 -19.38 7.55 12.25
N ILE A 33 -19.19 7.61 10.93
CA ILE A 33 -18.38 8.63 10.26
C ILE A 33 -18.79 10.06 10.59
N ASP A 34 -20.08 10.32 10.79
CA ASP A 34 -20.60 11.66 11.13
C ASP A 34 -20.19 12.13 12.54
N LYS A 35 -19.62 11.24 13.36
CA LYS A 35 -19.03 11.56 14.66
C LYS A 35 -17.52 11.78 14.59
N LEU A 36 -16.90 11.62 13.41
CA LEU A 36 -15.48 11.84 13.18
C LEU A 36 -15.27 13.19 12.51
N ASP A 37 -14.23 13.90 12.93
CA ASP A 37 -13.87 15.19 12.36
C ASP A 37 -12.77 15.05 11.30
N TRP A 38 -12.81 15.95 10.31
CA TRP A 38 -11.69 16.17 9.41
C TRP A 38 -10.58 16.85 10.20
N THR A 39 -9.51 16.10 10.42
CA THR A 39 -8.36 16.56 11.18
C THR A 39 -7.14 16.56 10.27
N GLU A 40 -6.36 17.63 10.36
CA GLU A 40 -5.07 17.68 9.67
C GLU A 40 -4.12 16.64 10.29
N PRO A 41 -3.46 15.81 9.47
CA PRO A 41 -2.40 14.94 9.96
C PRO A 41 -1.29 15.75 10.59
N PHE A 42 -0.81 15.35 11.77
CA PHE A 42 0.32 16.04 12.36
C PHE A 42 1.63 15.57 11.70
N ASN A 43 2.56 16.51 11.53
CA ASN A 43 3.85 16.25 10.92
C ASN A 43 4.86 15.83 12.00
N PHE A 44 5.44 14.64 11.86
CA PHE A 44 6.50 14.14 12.72
C PHE A 44 7.81 13.99 11.93
N ARG A 45 8.88 14.67 12.35
CA ARG A 45 10.16 14.63 11.65
C ARG A 45 11.08 13.57 12.25
N ILE A 46 11.65 12.74 11.39
CA ILE A 46 12.64 11.72 11.75
C ILE A 46 13.92 11.95 10.97
N ARG A 47 15.06 11.80 11.62
CA ARG A 47 16.37 11.83 10.96
C ARG A 47 16.54 10.59 10.09
N LYS A 48 16.84 10.76 8.80
CA LYS A 48 17.12 9.66 7.88
C LYS A 48 18.62 9.37 7.87
N ASP A 49 19.43 10.30 7.35
CA ASP A 49 20.90 10.22 7.29
C ASP A 49 21.50 11.63 7.37
N ASN A 50 22.60 11.80 8.11
CA ASN A 50 23.27 13.11 8.31
C ASN A 50 22.26 14.22 8.69
N ASP A 51 22.21 15.31 7.92
CA ASP A 51 21.29 16.44 8.09
C ASP A 51 19.95 16.29 7.33
N LYS A 52 19.66 15.13 6.74
CA LYS A 52 18.39 14.89 6.03
C LYS A 52 17.32 14.34 6.98
N TYR A 53 16.16 15.00 6.97
CA TYR A 53 14.98 14.59 7.71
C TYR A 53 13.89 14.09 6.77
N ARG A 54 13.18 13.03 7.18
CA ARG A 54 11.91 12.62 6.60
C ARG A 54 10.78 13.16 7.47
N THR A 55 9.74 13.72 6.85
CA THR A 55 8.50 14.06 7.55
C THR A 55 7.50 12.92 7.35
N LEU A 56 6.98 12.40 8.45
CA LEU A 56 5.84 11.51 8.49
C LEU A 56 4.60 12.34 8.75
N LYS A 57 3.50 11.94 8.13
CA LYS A 57 2.20 12.52 8.43
C LYS A 57 1.39 11.46 9.17
N MET A 58 1.00 11.77 10.39
CA MET A 58 0.27 10.83 11.25
C MET A 58 -1.19 11.26 11.34
N PRO A 59 -2.15 10.38 11.04
CA PRO A 59 -3.57 10.73 11.10
C PRO A 59 -4.01 10.87 12.55
N ASN A 60 -5.18 11.43 12.78
CA ASN A 60 -5.79 11.36 14.10
C ASN A 60 -6.03 9.89 14.49
N VAL A 61 -5.63 9.51 15.72
CA VAL A 61 -5.71 8.13 16.21
C VAL A 61 -7.15 7.60 16.21
N LEU A 62 -8.12 8.41 16.62
CA LEU A 62 -9.53 8.00 16.61
C LEU A 62 -10.02 7.75 15.18
N ASN A 63 -9.66 8.61 14.23
CA ASN A 63 -10.00 8.42 12.82
C ASN A 63 -9.40 7.11 12.28
N LEU A 64 -8.13 6.81 12.59
CA LEU A 64 -7.50 5.57 12.15
C LEU A 64 -8.16 4.34 12.78
N VAL A 65 -8.40 4.33 14.09
CA VAL A 65 -8.96 3.14 14.77
C VAL A 65 -10.39 2.87 14.29
N ALA A 66 -11.20 3.91 14.09
CA ALA A 66 -12.52 3.75 13.50
C ALA A 66 -12.44 3.24 12.05
N ALA A 67 -11.53 3.78 11.23
CA ALA A 67 -11.31 3.30 9.87
C ALA A 67 -10.81 1.84 9.83
N TYR A 68 -9.96 1.45 10.78
CA TYR A 68 -9.50 0.07 10.92
C TYR A 68 -10.67 -0.88 11.13
N TYR A 69 -11.51 -0.63 12.14
CA TYR A 69 -12.68 -1.49 12.37
C TYR A 69 -13.68 -1.49 11.22
N HIS A 70 -13.75 -0.38 10.47
CA HIS A 70 -14.59 -0.27 9.30
C HIS A 70 -14.07 -1.11 8.13
N PHE A 71 -12.76 -1.24 7.93
CA PHE A 71 -12.16 -1.90 6.75
C PHE A 71 -11.53 -3.28 7.02
N LYS A 72 -11.35 -3.70 8.28
CA LYS A 72 -10.63 -4.92 8.64
C LYS A 72 -11.19 -6.22 8.05
N ASP A 73 -12.46 -6.22 7.64
CA ASP A 73 -13.15 -7.40 7.11
C ASP A 73 -13.06 -7.47 5.57
N LEU A 74 -12.31 -6.55 4.93
CA LEU A 74 -12.06 -6.58 3.49
C LEU A 74 -11.24 -7.83 3.09
N PRO A 75 -11.37 -8.30 1.83
CA PRO A 75 -10.56 -9.40 1.31
C PRO A 75 -9.07 -9.10 1.44
N GLU A 76 -8.30 -10.13 1.81
CA GLU A 76 -6.83 -10.07 1.90
C GLU A 76 -6.32 -8.94 2.83
N PHE A 77 -7.15 -8.47 3.76
CA PHE A 77 -6.80 -7.36 4.65
C PHE A 77 -5.58 -7.67 5.52
N GLU A 78 -5.31 -8.94 5.82
CA GLU A 78 -4.13 -9.31 6.60
C GLU A 78 -2.94 -9.76 5.74
N ASP A 79 -3.17 -10.02 4.45
CA ASP A 79 -2.19 -10.57 3.52
C ASP A 79 -2.28 -9.88 2.15
N ILE A 80 -1.67 -8.70 2.04
CA ILE A 80 -1.67 -7.91 0.82
C ILE A 80 -0.95 -8.60 -0.34
N GLN A 81 -0.09 -9.60 -0.08
CA GLN A 81 0.60 -10.34 -1.13
C GLN A 81 -0.40 -11.20 -1.91
N CYS A 82 -1.38 -11.78 -1.22
CA CYS A 82 -2.43 -12.59 -1.85
C CYS A 82 -3.35 -11.81 -2.79
N MET A 83 -3.41 -10.47 -2.71
CA MET A 83 -4.17 -9.64 -3.66
C MET A 83 -3.75 -9.84 -5.11
N ASP A 84 -2.47 -10.17 -5.32
CA ASP A 84 -1.90 -10.38 -6.64
C ASP A 84 -0.63 -11.21 -6.50
N TRP A 85 -0.80 -12.46 -6.05
CA TRP A 85 0.32 -13.35 -5.74
C TRP A 85 1.25 -13.62 -6.95
N GLY A 86 0.71 -13.52 -8.18
CA GLY A 86 1.48 -13.75 -9.40
C GLY A 86 2.44 -12.63 -9.78
N HIS A 87 2.15 -11.38 -9.40
CA HIS A 87 2.91 -10.21 -9.84
C HIS A 87 3.42 -9.33 -8.69
N LYS A 88 2.81 -9.39 -7.50
CA LYS A 88 3.17 -8.54 -6.36
C LYS A 88 4.36 -9.10 -5.61
N ARG A 89 5.40 -8.28 -5.47
CA ARG A 89 6.64 -8.60 -4.74
C ARG A 89 6.59 -8.21 -3.26
N LEU A 90 5.62 -7.39 -2.88
CA LEU A 90 5.51 -6.82 -1.53
C LEU A 90 4.73 -7.76 -0.62
N SER A 91 5.34 -8.15 0.49
CA SER A 91 4.70 -8.89 1.59
C SER A 91 4.82 -8.09 2.89
N ALA A 92 3.72 -8.00 3.64
CA ALA A 92 3.64 -7.28 4.90
C ALA A 92 3.34 -8.23 6.06
N ASN A 93 3.95 -7.96 7.21
CA ASN A 93 3.64 -8.61 8.47
C ASN A 93 3.00 -7.57 9.40
N ILE A 94 1.69 -7.68 9.61
CA ILE A 94 0.94 -6.71 10.41
C ILE A 94 1.19 -6.93 11.90
N ASP A 95 1.46 -8.17 12.31
CA ASP A 95 1.77 -8.50 13.70
C ASP A 95 3.05 -7.83 14.17
N THR A 96 4.06 -7.70 13.30
CA THR A 96 5.29 -6.95 13.61
C THR A 96 5.22 -5.50 13.15
N GLY A 97 4.29 -5.15 12.25
CA GLY A 97 4.17 -3.83 11.65
C GLY A 97 5.34 -3.47 10.74
N ASP A 98 5.85 -4.44 9.99
CA ASP A 98 6.99 -4.31 9.08
C ASP A 98 6.79 -5.19 7.82
N PHE A 99 7.67 -5.07 6.83
CA PHE A 99 7.66 -5.95 5.66
C PHE A 99 8.35 -7.28 5.96
N THR A 100 7.92 -8.34 5.27
CA THR A 100 8.48 -9.69 5.44
C THR A 100 9.94 -9.74 4.98
N SER A 101 10.81 -10.33 5.81
CA SER A 101 12.24 -10.52 5.51
C SER A 101 12.46 -11.64 4.50
N GLY A 102 13.51 -11.52 3.66
CA GLY A 102 13.90 -12.55 2.70
C GLY A 102 13.24 -12.44 1.32
N GLU A 103 12.14 -11.71 1.20
CA GLU A 103 11.48 -11.46 -0.10
C GLU A 103 12.43 -10.85 -1.13
N TYR A 104 13.30 -9.93 -0.70
CA TYR A 104 14.25 -9.30 -1.62
C TYR A 104 15.15 -10.30 -2.34
N ASP A 105 15.67 -11.31 -1.62
CA ASP A 105 16.60 -12.28 -2.19
C ASP A 105 15.87 -13.20 -3.18
N VAL A 106 14.64 -13.62 -2.85
CA VAL A 106 13.77 -14.41 -3.74
C VAL A 106 13.49 -13.64 -5.03
N GLN A 107 13.07 -12.39 -4.92
CA GLN A 107 12.74 -11.56 -6.08
C GLN A 107 13.97 -11.27 -6.96
N LEU A 108 15.16 -11.16 -6.36
CA LEU A 108 16.40 -10.96 -7.11
C LEU A 108 16.81 -12.22 -7.89
N GLU A 109 16.59 -13.41 -7.33
CA GLU A 109 16.80 -14.69 -8.02
C GLU A 109 15.82 -14.84 -9.20
N ASP A 110 14.54 -14.51 -8.99
CA ASP A 110 13.52 -14.53 -10.04
C ASP A 110 13.83 -13.55 -11.16
N ASP A 111 14.29 -12.35 -10.83
CA ASP A 111 14.73 -11.35 -11.82
C ASP A 111 15.89 -11.89 -12.66
N PHE A 112 16.87 -12.55 -12.04
CA PHE A 112 18.00 -13.15 -12.76
C PHE A 112 17.56 -14.28 -13.69
N ASN A 113 16.64 -15.13 -13.24
CA ASN A 113 16.06 -16.20 -14.05
C ASN A 113 15.27 -15.64 -15.24
N ASN A 114 14.48 -14.58 -15.02
CA ASN A 114 13.75 -13.92 -16.10
C ASN A 114 14.69 -13.29 -17.14
N LEU A 115 15.82 -12.69 -16.74
CA LEU A 115 16.81 -12.16 -17.67
C LEU A 115 17.52 -13.24 -18.53
N CYS A 116 17.44 -14.51 -18.13
CA CYS A 116 17.91 -15.62 -18.97
C CYS A 116 16.90 -16.01 -20.07
N ILE A 117 15.62 -15.68 -19.89
CA ILE A 117 14.50 -16.06 -20.77
C ILE A 117 14.11 -14.90 -21.70
N TYR A 118 14.08 -13.68 -21.16
CA TYR A 118 13.62 -12.48 -21.85
C TYR A 118 14.78 -11.58 -22.30
N ASP A 119 14.60 -10.86 -23.40
CA ASP A 119 15.66 -10.05 -24.00
C ASP A 119 15.87 -8.71 -23.30
N ASN A 120 14.80 -8.12 -22.75
CA ASN A 120 14.84 -6.78 -22.18
C ASN A 120 14.08 -6.72 -20.85
N LEU A 121 14.64 -5.95 -19.91
CA LEU A 121 13.96 -5.49 -18.71
C LEU A 121 13.66 -4.00 -18.85
N ILE A 122 12.39 -3.64 -18.71
CA ILE A 122 11.92 -2.26 -18.62
C ILE A 122 11.44 -2.04 -17.19
N ARG A 123 12.01 -1.03 -16.51
CA ARG A 123 11.56 -0.61 -15.19
C ARG A 123 10.81 0.72 -15.29
N LEU A 124 9.66 0.81 -14.64
CA LEU A 124 8.81 1.99 -14.61
C LEU A 124 8.50 2.36 -13.15
N ASP A 125 8.69 3.63 -12.81
CA ASP A 125 8.38 4.20 -11.49
C ASP A 125 7.18 5.13 -11.59
N ILE A 126 6.14 4.90 -10.77
CA ILE A 126 4.96 5.76 -10.73
C ILE A 126 5.22 6.95 -9.78
N LYS A 127 5.64 8.06 -10.38
CA LYS A 127 5.91 9.30 -9.63
C LYS A 127 4.74 9.71 -8.72
N GLU A 128 5.04 9.94 -7.44
CA GLU A 128 4.11 10.41 -6.41
C GLU A 128 2.88 9.51 -6.24
N TYR A 129 3.05 8.18 -6.40
CA TYR A 129 1.96 7.21 -6.44
C TYR A 129 0.88 7.45 -5.38
N TYR A 130 1.25 7.42 -4.09
CA TYR A 130 0.33 7.65 -2.98
C TYR A 130 -0.45 8.95 -3.11
N GLY A 131 0.20 10.05 -3.55
CA GLY A 131 -0.42 11.37 -3.68
C GLY A 131 -1.38 11.50 -4.86
N ARG A 132 -1.35 10.56 -5.81
CA ARG A 132 -2.16 10.57 -7.04
C ARG A 132 -3.36 9.63 -7.00
N ILE A 133 -3.45 8.80 -5.96
CA ILE A 133 -4.59 7.92 -5.75
C ILE A 133 -5.77 8.77 -5.27
N TYR A 134 -6.92 8.61 -5.91
CA TYR A 134 -8.16 9.27 -5.50
C TYR A 134 -9.00 8.27 -4.69
N THR A 135 -9.29 8.56 -3.43
CA THR A 135 -9.97 7.63 -2.51
C THR A 135 -11.33 7.18 -3.05
N HIS A 136 -12.10 8.10 -3.64
CA HIS A 136 -13.41 7.84 -4.25
C HIS A 136 -13.36 6.99 -5.54
N LYS A 137 -12.17 6.71 -6.08
CA LYS A 137 -11.99 5.84 -7.26
C LYS A 137 -11.51 4.45 -6.90
N ILE A 138 -11.08 4.23 -5.66
CA ILE A 138 -10.69 2.90 -5.19
C ILE A 138 -11.95 2.11 -4.92
N ASP A 139 -11.99 0.85 -5.34
CA ASP A 139 -13.08 -0.04 -4.94
C ASP A 139 -12.99 -0.32 -3.42
N SER A 140 -13.95 0.21 -2.68
CA SER A 140 -14.07 0.01 -1.24
C SER A 140 -14.96 -1.18 -0.86
N CYS A 141 -15.39 -2.02 -1.81
CA CYS A 141 -16.26 -3.17 -1.57
C CYS A 141 -17.53 -2.84 -0.77
N ASN A 142 -18.21 -1.74 -1.12
CA ASN A 142 -19.38 -1.17 -0.42
C ASN A 142 -19.09 -0.53 0.95
N HIS A 143 -17.85 -0.47 1.39
CA HIS A 143 -17.48 0.33 2.56
C HIS A 143 -17.47 1.81 2.21
N ASP A 144 -17.80 2.65 3.17
CA ASP A 144 -17.76 4.11 3.00
C ASP A 144 -16.31 4.61 2.91
N GLU A 145 -15.91 5.16 1.76
CA GLU A 145 -14.55 5.66 1.51
C GLU A 145 -14.20 6.88 2.38
N ARG A 146 -15.20 7.56 2.95
CA ARG A 146 -14.98 8.73 3.81
C ARG A 146 -14.12 8.41 5.04
N TYR A 147 -14.13 7.17 5.52
CA TYR A 147 -13.22 6.74 6.59
C TYR A 147 -11.75 6.83 6.17
N LEU A 148 -11.44 6.66 4.89
CA LEU A 148 -10.09 6.78 4.34
C LEU A 148 -9.70 8.24 4.10
N SER A 149 -10.56 9.04 3.47
CA SER A 149 -10.27 10.47 3.24
C SER A 149 -10.22 11.28 4.54
N ASN A 150 -10.97 10.90 5.58
CA ASN A 150 -10.89 11.49 6.92
C ASN A 150 -9.51 11.31 7.58
N LEU A 151 -8.70 10.34 7.15
CA LEU A 151 -7.31 10.21 7.62
C LEU A 151 -6.43 11.37 7.14
N ASN A 152 -6.81 12.02 6.03
CA ASN A 152 -6.06 13.09 5.38
C ASN A 152 -6.91 14.37 5.29
N CYS A 153 -7.54 14.79 6.39
CA CYS A 153 -8.33 16.02 6.47
C CYS A 153 -9.49 16.09 5.45
N GLY A 154 -10.11 14.96 5.11
CA GLY A 154 -11.18 14.90 4.12
C GLY A 154 -10.71 15.04 2.67
N ALA A 155 -9.39 15.05 2.42
CA ALA A 155 -8.85 15.09 1.08
C ALA A 155 -9.18 13.78 0.35
N THR A 156 -9.84 13.90 -0.80
CA THR A 156 -10.18 12.77 -1.67
C THR A 156 -9.06 12.41 -2.64
N ASN A 157 -7.98 13.21 -2.65
CA ASN A 157 -6.74 12.95 -3.38
C ASN A 157 -5.60 12.70 -2.39
N GLY A 158 -4.87 11.62 -2.62
CA GLY A 158 -3.70 11.25 -1.87
C GLY A 158 -4.01 10.37 -0.65
N LEU A 159 -3.33 9.23 -0.59
CA LEU A 159 -3.28 8.37 0.59
C LEU A 159 -2.18 8.82 1.54
N LEU A 160 -2.42 8.68 2.84
CA LEU A 160 -1.50 9.11 3.87
C LEU A 160 -0.40 8.06 4.10
N MET A 161 0.80 8.29 3.59
CA MET A 161 1.92 7.35 3.79
C MET A 161 2.28 7.17 5.27
N GLY A 162 2.45 5.91 5.68
CA GLY A 162 3.01 5.54 7.00
C GLY A 162 2.06 4.77 7.92
N ASN A 163 0.77 4.66 7.57
CA ASN A 163 -0.16 3.74 8.20
C ASN A 163 -0.50 2.57 7.26
N TYR A 164 -0.90 1.46 7.86
CA TYR A 164 -1.21 0.22 7.15
C TYR A 164 -2.46 0.33 6.25
N LEU A 165 -3.49 1.07 6.67
CA LEU A 165 -4.70 1.25 5.84
C LEU A 165 -4.38 1.88 4.48
N SER A 166 -3.52 2.91 4.50
CA SER A 166 -3.07 3.56 3.27
C SER A 166 -2.21 2.64 2.41
N LEU A 167 -1.42 1.74 3.03
CA LEU A 167 -0.70 0.69 2.31
C LEU A 167 -1.68 -0.29 1.65
N TYR A 168 -2.64 -0.83 2.40
CA TYR A 168 -3.65 -1.76 1.90
C TYR A 168 -4.37 -1.20 0.66
N PHE A 169 -4.89 0.02 0.74
CA PHE A 169 -5.61 0.63 -0.39
C PHE A 169 -4.69 1.00 -1.56
N ALA A 170 -3.42 1.36 -1.29
CA ALA A 170 -2.43 1.55 -2.34
C ALA A 170 -2.13 0.24 -3.08
N GLU A 171 -2.00 -0.87 -2.36
CA GLU A 171 -1.73 -2.19 -2.93
C GLU A 171 -2.93 -2.78 -3.66
N LYS A 172 -4.15 -2.52 -3.19
CA LYS A 172 -5.38 -2.86 -3.92
C LYS A 172 -5.45 -2.15 -5.26
N ASN A 173 -5.20 -0.83 -5.28
CA ASN A 173 -5.19 -0.08 -6.54
C ASN A 173 -4.07 -0.54 -7.50
N LEU A 174 -2.93 -1.03 -7.00
CA LEU A 174 -1.90 -1.65 -7.85
C LEU A 174 -2.35 -3.00 -8.41
N ALA A 175 -3.06 -3.81 -7.64
CA ALA A 175 -3.62 -5.07 -8.12
C ALA A 175 -4.62 -4.84 -9.27
N ASP A 176 -5.47 -3.82 -9.16
CA ASP A 176 -6.39 -3.43 -10.25
C ASP A 176 -5.63 -2.99 -11.52
N ILE A 177 -4.53 -2.24 -11.36
CA ILE A 177 -3.64 -1.86 -12.48
C ILE A 177 -3.00 -3.10 -13.09
N SER A 178 -2.49 -4.01 -12.27
CA SER A 178 -1.85 -5.26 -12.68
C SER A 178 -2.80 -6.13 -13.50
N GLU A 179 -4.02 -6.35 -13.01
CA GLU A 179 -5.06 -7.12 -13.72
C GLU A 179 -5.41 -6.48 -15.08
N THR A 180 -5.44 -5.15 -15.13
CA THR A 180 -5.68 -4.40 -16.38
C THR A 180 -4.52 -4.58 -17.37
N LEU A 181 -3.27 -4.52 -16.90
CA LEU A 181 -2.07 -4.72 -17.72
C LEU A 181 -2.03 -6.15 -18.29
N GLU A 182 -2.28 -7.15 -17.46
CA GLU A 182 -2.29 -8.56 -17.88
C GLU A 182 -3.33 -8.80 -18.98
N LYS A 183 -4.56 -8.30 -18.81
CA LYS A 183 -5.62 -8.36 -19.83
C LYS A 183 -5.19 -7.70 -21.15
N GLN A 184 -4.52 -6.55 -21.09
CA GLN A 184 -4.07 -5.84 -22.28
C GLN A 184 -2.93 -6.58 -23.00
N PHE A 185 -1.94 -7.09 -22.27
CA PHE A 185 -0.85 -7.87 -22.89
C PHE A 185 -1.37 -9.12 -23.57
N LEU A 186 -2.32 -9.83 -22.95
CA LEU A 186 -2.97 -10.99 -23.54
C LEU A 186 -3.71 -10.62 -24.83
N GLN A 187 -4.50 -9.54 -24.82
CA GLN A 187 -5.23 -9.06 -26.01
C GLN A 187 -4.30 -8.64 -27.15
N MET A 188 -3.16 -8.05 -26.83
CA MET A 188 -2.18 -7.59 -27.82
C MET A 188 -1.23 -8.70 -28.28
N GLY A 189 -1.27 -9.90 -27.68
CA GLY A 189 -0.35 -10.99 -27.96
C GLY A 189 1.12 -10.62 -27.69
N VAL A 190 1.34 -9.81 -26.64
CA VAL A 190 2.67 -9.41 -26.17
C VAL A 190 3.17 -10.48 -25.21
N ASP A 191 4.35 -11.02 -25.49
CA ASP A 191 5.03 -11.97 -24.62
C ASP A 191 5.83 -11.19 -23.58
N CYS A 192 5.22 -11.00 -22.40
CA CYS A 192 5.74 -10.19 -21.32
C CYS A 192 5.41 -10.85 -19.98
N ASN A 193 6.46 -11.10 -19.18
CA ASN A 193 6.30 -11.35 -17.74
C ASN A 193 6.50 -10.03 -17.00
N PHE A 194 5.71 -9.75 -15.97
CA PHE A 194 5.88 -8.54 -15.20
C PHE A 194 5.61 -8.78 -13.71
N SER A 195 6.15 -7.90 -12.89
CA SER A 195 5.91 -7.86 -11.45
C SER A 195 6.18 -6.46 -10.91
N TYR A 196 5.76 -6.18 -9.69
CA TYR A 196 5.92 -4.85 -9.09
C TYR A 196 6.14 -4.88 -7.58
N PHE A 197 6.89 -3.89 -7.10
CA PHE A 197 7.12 -3.63 -5.68
C PHE A 197 6.67 -2.20 -5.39
N SER A 198 5.49 -2.07 -4.76
CA SER A 198 4.83 -0.76 -4.61
C SER A 198 4.72 -0.03 -5.96
N ASP A 199 5.28 1.17 -6.11
CA ASP A 199 5.21 2.00 -7.31
C ASP A 199 6.24 1.66 -8.42
N ASP A 200 7.17 0.74 -8.17
CA ASP A 200 8.13 0.24 -9.17
C ASP A 200 7.57 -1.00 -9.89
N PHE A 201 7.32 -0.90 -11.19
CA PHE A 201 6.98 -2.01 -12.10
C PHE A 201 8.20 -2.48 -12.89
N TYR A 202 8.28 -3.80 -13.10
CA TYR A 202 9.34 -4.49 -13.82
C TYR A 202 8.70 -5.33 -14.93
N PHE A 203 9.06 -5.07 -16.18
CA PHE A 203 8.55 -5.78 -17.35
C PHE A 203 9.69 -6.49 -18.07
N PHE A 204 9.57 -7.81 -18.22
CA PHE A 204 10.49 -8.68 -18.93
C PHE A 204 9.85 -9.06 -20.27
N VAL A 205 10.46 -8.62 -21.37
CA VAL A 205 9.84 -8.69 -22.70
C VAL A 205 10.77 -9.36 -23.71
N ILE A 206 10.22 -10.29 -24.50
CA ILE A 206 10.92 -10.88 -25.64
C ILE A 206 10.92 -9.87 -26.79
N LYS A 207 12.10 -9.59 -27.33
CA LYS A 207 12.24 -8.87 -28.58
C LYS A 207 11.72 -9.78 -29.69
N LYS A 208 10.49 -9.56 -30.13
CA LYS A 208 10.06 -10.09 -31.44
C LYS A 208 11.00 -9.49 -32.47
N THR A 209 11.97 -10.28 -32.92
CA THR A 209 12.71 -9.99 -34.14
C THR A 209 11.62 -9.88 -35.20
N MET A 210 11.38 -8.67 -35.73
CA MET A 210 10.55 -8.54 -36.93
C MET A 210 11.20 -9.44 -37.97
N ARG A 211 10.66 -10.64 -38.16
CA ARG A 211 10.98 -11.47 -39.31
C ARG A 211 10.50 -10.63 -40.50
N LYS A 212 11.46 -9.94 -41.13
CA LYS A 212 11.30 -9.45 -42.49
C LYS A 212 11.08 -10.64 -43.41
#